data_AF-A0A7W8ZMW9-F1
#
_entry.id   AF-A0A7W8ZMW9-F1
#
_cell.length_a   1.000
_cell.length_b   1.000
_cell.length_c   1.000
_cell.angle_alpha   90.00
_cell.angle_beta   90.00
_cell.angle_gamma   90.00
#
_symmetry.space_group_name_H-M   'P 1'
#
loop_
_entity.id
_entity.type
_entity.pdbx_description
1 polymer ?
#
loop_
_entity_poly.entity_id
_entity_poly.type
_entity_poly.pdbx_seq_one_letter_code
_entity_poly.pdbx_strand_id
1 'polypeptide(L)'
;MKQIFIAVLGLFAFSAQVQAQPGRSGAIQFESTFDPAALTAANGIKLSQEATARIPKSSVTSFELLFNTDKASYKQAADPKINNNGRGSGIRYGGLGVFGGGISKDYYYDFKDHRLTQAFDLNDTLFLMEDTLGMPPVVGFGTLHPAPAIEYIKSDERRDILGFKCHKVTAMTTVKRKIQGMEKEITDEVILWYTDELGFDFSPNPVLWTAGTVLAIEGKGTRIEAKSIRYKEVDTKEVGLPENITTISRGQLRDKLESRRKQIHFSRIGSWN
;
A
#
# COMPACT_ATOMS: atom_id res chain seq x y z
N MET A 1 -45.88 -48.17 3.41
CA MET A 1 -45.68 -46.71 3.38
C MET A 1 -45.36 -46.14 4.76
N LYS A 2 -44.26 -46.55 5.41
CA LYS A 2 -43.78 -45.94 6.69
C LYS A 2 -42.25 -45.84 6.81
N GLN A 3 -41.49 -46.28 5.81
CA GLN A 3 -40.01 -46.26 5.84
C GLN A 3 -39.37 -45.26 4.86
N ILE A 4 -40.16 -44.57 4.03
CA ILE A 4 -39.64 -43.56 3.09
C ILE A 4 -39.60 -42.16 3.75
N PHE A 5 -40.32 -41.95 4.86
CA PHE A 5 -40.39 -40.65 5.53
C PHE A 5 -39.14 -40.29 6.37
N ILE A 6 -38.29 -41.27 6.70
CA ILE A 6 -37.09 -41.02 7.51
C ILE A 6 -35.90 -40.57 6.64
N ALA A 7 -35.90 -40.90 5.34
CA ALA A 7 -34.81 -40.53 4.44
C ALA A 7 -34.81 -39.06 4.00
N VAL A 8 -35.98 -38.39 4.02
CA VAL A 8 -36.10 -36.99 3.55
C VAL A 8 -35.83 -35.97 4.67
N LEU A 9 -36.01 -36.35 5.94
CA LEU A 9 -35.72 -35.48 7.09
C LEU A 9 -34.25 -35.49 7.51
N GLY A 10 -33.47 -36.52 7.14
CA GLY A 10 -32.02 -36.57 7.39
C GLY A 10 -31.18 -35.75 6.40
N LEU A 11 -31.70 -35.49 5.20
CA LEU A 11 -31.00 -34.72 4.15
C LEU A 11 -31.09 -33.19 4.34
N PHE A 12 -32.00 -32.71 5.20
CA PHE A 12 -32.10 -31.30 5.58
C PHE A 12 -31.27 -30.91 6.82
N ALA A 13 -30.65 -31.87 7.50
CA ALA A 13 -29.78 -31.58 8.66
C ALA A 13 -28.32 -31.25 8.26
N PHE A 14 -27.97 -31.36 6.97
CA PHE A 14 -26.64 -31.02 6.44
C PHE A 14 -26.57 -29.68 5.71
N SER A 15 -27.65 -28.91 5.65
CA SER A 15 -27.53 -27.45 5.53
C SER A 15 -27.15 -26.89 6.91
N ALA A 16 -26.00 -27.33 7.43
CA ALA A 16 -25.28 -26.56 8.41
C ALA A 16 -25.12 -25.18 7.78
N GLN A 17 -25.82 -24.24 8.38
CA GLN A 17 -25.68 -22.84 8.10
C GLN A 17 -24.18 -22.55 8.04
N VAL A 18 -23.68 -22.17 6.86
CA VAL A 18 -22.48 -21.35 6.75
C VAL A 18 -22.88 -19.96 7.26
N GLN A 19 -23.23 -19.88 8.54
CA GLN A 19 -23.43 -18.65 9.28
C GLN A 19 -22.53 -18.78 10.50
N ALA A 20 -21.65 -17.77 10.61
CA ALA A 20 -20.45 -17.71 11.43
C ALA A 20 -19.25 -18.47 10.82
N GLN A 21 -18.46 -17.76 10.00
CA GLN A 21 -17.00 -17.92 10.05
C GLN A 21 -16.49 -16.93 11.10
N PRO A 22 -16.51 -17.27 12.41
CA PRO A 22 -15.79 -16.46 13.38
C PRO A 22 -14.31 -16.57 13.05
N GLY A 23 -13.66 -15.45 12.73
CA GLY A 23 -12.21 -15.39 12.67
C GLY A 23 -11.53 -15.79 11.37
N ARG A 24 -11.81 -15.05 10.29
CA ARG A 24 -10.97 -15.10 9.09
C ARG A 24 -9.58 -14.56 9.41
N SER A 25 -8.62 -15.46 9.55
CA SER A 25 -7.19 -15.17 9.52
C SER A 25 -6.56 -15.75 8.26
N GLY A 26 -5.48 -15.15 7.80
CA GLY A 26 -4.83 -15.61 6.59
C GLY A 26 -3.75 -14.70 6.05
N ALA A 27 -3.40 -14.94 4.79
CA ALA A 27 -2.42 -14.20 4.04
C ALA A 27 -2.97 -13.80 2.67
N ILE A 28 -2.78 -12.55 2.25
CA ILE A 28 -3.03 -12.08 0.88
C ILE A 28 -1.69 -11.68 0.26
N GLN A 29 -1.37 -12.23 -0.91
CA GLN A 29 -0.20 -11.82 -1.69
C GLN A 29 -0.59 -10.72 -2.66
N PHE A 30 0.18 -9.65 -2.68
CA PHE A 30 0.04 -8.55 -3.63
C PHE A 30 1.28 -8.46 -4.51
N GLU A 31 1.08 -8.02 -5.75
CA GLU A 31 2.16 -7.61 -6.62
C GLU A 31 1.96 -6.16 -7.05
N SER A 32 3.00 -5.36 -6.85
CA SER A 32 3.13 -4.02 -7.40
C SER A 32 3.98 -4.08 -8.67
N THR A 33 3.46 -3.56 -9.76
CA THR A 33 4.20 -3.35 -11.00
C THR A 33 4.37 -1.86 -11.28
N PHE A 34 5.52 -1.51 -11.84
CA PHE A 34 5.84 -0.16 -12.29
C PHE A 34 6.44 -0.23 -13.69
N ASP A 35 5.79 0.44 -14.63
CA ASP A 35 6.20 0.60 -16.02
C ASP A 35 6.50 2.09 -16.25
N PRO A 36 7.79 2.48 -16.22
CA PRO A 36 8.20 3.87 -16.44
C PRO A 36 7.89 4.36 -17.85
N ALA A 37 7.87 3.49 -18.86
CA ALA A 37 7.56 3.88 -20.23
C ALA A 37 6.06 4.19 -20.36
N ALA A 38 5.19 3.35 -19.80
CA ALA A 38 3.75 3.60 -19.76
C ALA A 38 3.41 4.86 -18.96
N LEU A 39 4.07 5.10 -17.82
CA LEU A 39 3.90 6.34 -17.05
C LEU A 39 4.30 7.57 -17.87
N THR A 40 5.45 7.51 -18.54
CA THR A 40 5.98 8.63 -19.33
C THR A 40 5.07 8.95 -20.52
N ALA A 41 4.60 7.91 -21.23
CA ALA A 41 3.66 8.03 -22.33
C ALA A 41 2.29 8.59 -21.87
N ALA A 42 1.78 8.12 -20.73
CA ALA A 42 0.52 8.62 -20.15
C ALA A 42 0.60 10.10 -19.74
N ASN A 43 1.81 10.61 -19.46
CA ASN A 43 2.07 12.02 -19.19
C ASN A 43 2.39 12.84 -20.47
N GLY A 44 2.20 12.25 -21.65
CA GLY A 44 2.38 12.93 -22.94
C GLY A 44 3.84 13.17 -23.35
N ILE A 45 4.80 12.57 -22.64
CA ILE A 45 6.23 12.71 -22.95
C ILE A 45 6.60 11.64 -23.99
N LYS A 46 7.02 12.10 -25.17
CA LYS A 46 7.57 11.21 -26.21
C LYS A 46 9.05 10.99 -25.96
N LEU A 47 9.42 9.76 -25.61
CA LEU A 47 10.81 9.35 -25.44
C LEU A 47 11.45 9.06 -26.79
N SER A 48 12.73 9.43 -26.97
CA SER A 48 13.51 9.00 -28.12
C SER A 48 13.78 7.48 -28.06
N GLN A 49 14.05 6.83 -29.19
CA GLN A 49 14.36 5.40 -29.22
C GLN A 49 15.54 5.03 -28.30
N GLU A 50 16.56 5.90 -28.25
CA GLU A 50 17.72 5.73 -27.37
C GLU A 50 17.36 5.88 -25.89
N ALA A 51 16.47 6.83 -25.54
CA ALA A 51 15.98 6.99 -24.17
C ALA A 51 15.13 5.80 -23.73
N THR A 52 14.24 5.31 -24.61
CA THR A 52 13.42 4.12 -24.36
C THR A 52 14.27 2.88 -24.12
N ALA A 53 15.37 2.71 -24.85
CA ALA A 53 16.30 1.59 -24.67
C ALA A 53 17.05 1.62 -23.32
N ARG A 54 17.19 2.81 -22.71
CA ARG A 54 17.86 3.00 -21.40
C ARG A 54 16.89 2.94 -20.22
N ILE A 55 15.59 2.97 -20.46
CA ILE A 55 14.57 2.92 -19.42
C ILE A 55 14.31 1.45 -19.03
N PRO A 56 14.27 1.11 -17.73
CA PRO A 56 13.89 -0.23 -17.29
C PRO A 56 12.51 -0.61 -17.83
N LYS A 57 12.36 -1.81 -18.41
CA LYS A 57 11.10 -2.24 -19.04
C LYS A 57 9.94 -2.28 -18.05
N SER A 58 10.17 -2.81 -16.86
CA SER A 58 9.21 -2.84 -15.76
C SER A 58 9.89 -3.33 -14.49
N SER A 59 9.45 -2.89 -13.32
CA SER A 59 9.79 -3.53 -12.04
C SER A 59 8.57 -4.18 -11.42
N VAL A 60 8.78 -5.31 -10.76
CA VAL A 60 7.76 -6.02 -9.99
C VAL A 60 8.24 -6.13 -8.55
N THR A 61 7.34 -5.92 -7.60
CA THR A 61 7.62 -6.03 -6.17
C THR A 61 6.47 -6.74 -5.49
N SER A 62 6.77 -7.80 -4.75
CA SER A 62 5.76 -8.58 -4.04
C SER A 62 5.61 -8.10 -2.60
N PHE A 63 4.37 -8.14 -2.11
CA PHE A 63 4.01 -7.79 -0.75
C PHE A 63 3.08 -8.84 -0.17
N GLU A 64 3.11 -9.01 1.14
CA GLU A 64 2.24 -9.92 1.87
C GLU A 64 1.47 -9.14 2.93
N LEU A 65 0.15 -9.32 2.93
CA LEU A 65 -0.73 -8.96 4.03
C LEU A 65 -0.99 -10.22 4.86
N LEU A 66 -0.49 -10.26 6.09
CA LEU A 66 -0.94 -11.22 7.11
C LEU A 66 -2.03 -10.56 7.93
N PHE A 67 -3.12 -11.27 8.19
CA PHE A 67 -4.26 -10.72 8.94
C PHE A 67 -4.88 -11.77 9.87
N ASN A 68 -5.43 -11.29 10.98
CA ASN A 68 -6.33 -12.03 11.85
C ASN A 68 -7.59 -11.18 12.13
N THR A 69 -8.37 -11.50 13.15
CA THR A 69 -9.59 -10.76 13.50
C THR A 69 -9.36 -9.32 13.92
N ASP A 70 -8.20 -9.05 14.51
CA ASP A 70 -7.97 -7.83 15.27
C ASP A 70 -6.98 -6.92 14.56
N LYS A 71 -6.02 -7.51 13.84
CA LYS A 71 -4.84 -6.83 13.31
C LYS A 71 -4.40 -7.40 11.98
N ALA A 72 -3.62 -6.60 11.27
CA ALA A 72 -2.88 -7.07 10.11
C ALA A 72 -1.50 -6.42 10.00
N SER A 73 -0.61 -7.10 9.29
CA SER A 73 0.67 -6.54 8.88
C SER A 73 0.85 -6.69 7.37
N TYR A 74 1.16 -5.60 6.70
CA TYR A 74 1.43 -5.54 5.27
C TYR A 74 2.88 -5.18 5.04
N LYS A 75 3.66 -6.12 4.49
CA LYS A 75 5.13 -6.00 4.37
C LYS A 75 5.59 -6.38 2.98
N GLN A 76 6.72 -5.84 2.54
CA GLN A 76 7.36 -6.32 1.32
C GLN A 76 7.83 -7.77 1.52
N ALA A 77 7.43 -8.68 0.62
CA ALA A 77 7.90 -10.06 0.66
C ALA A 77 9.41 -10.11 0.38
N ALA A 78 10.13 -10.97 1.09
CA ALA A 78 11.56 -11.16 0.86
C ALA A 78 11.78 -11.68 -0.57
N ASP A 79 12.62 -10.99 -1.36
CA ASP A 79 13.03 -11.47 -2.67
C ASP A 79 14.12 -12.53 -2.48
N PRO A 80 13.91 -13.81 -2.88
CA PRO A 80 14.91 -14.87 -2.73
C PRO A 80 16.20 -14.59 -3.54
N LYS A 81 16.19 -13.65 -4.49
CA LYS A 81 17.38 -13.22 -5.24
C LYS A 81 18.16 -12.09 -4.56
N ILE A 82 17.62 -11.51 -3.48
CA ILE A 82 18.28 -10.48 -2.67
C ILE A 82 18.65 -11.12 -1.34
N ASN A 83 19.92 -11.50 -1.21
CA ASN A 83 20.48 -12.06 0.02
C ASN A 83 20.38 -11.00 1.14
N ASN A 84 19.32 -11.08 1.95
CA ASN A 84 19.06 -10.17 3.05
C ASN A 84 19.81 -10.59 4.34
N ASN A 85 21.00 -11.15 4.21
CA ASN A 85 21.93 -11.35 5.32
C ASN A 85 22.71 -10.05 5.56
N GLY A 86 22.09 -9.11 6.25
CA GLY A 86 22.80 -7.94 6.75
C GLY A 86 21.89 -6.78 7.04
N ARG A 87 21.91 -6.34 8.31
CA ARG A 87 21.76 -4.93 8.66
C ARG A 87 22.73 -4.15 7.76
N GLY A 88 22.21 -3.58 6.68
CA GLY A 88 23.02 -3.29 5.51
C GLY A 88 22.37 -2.24 4.63
N SER A 89 22.63 -0.99 5.00
CA SER A 89 23.21 0.03 4.13
C SER A 89 22.71 0.01 2.68
N GLY A 90 21.68 0.80 2.47
CA GLY A 90 21.31 1.32 1.16
C GLY A 90 20.30 2.41 1.41
N ILE A 91 20.53 3.60 0.87
CA ILE A 91 19.49 4.62 0.77
C ILE A 91 18.38 4.02 -0.11
N ARG A 92 17.46 3.27 0.50
CA ARG A 92 16.33 2.57 -0.13
C ARG A 92 15.21 3.59 -0.38
N TYR A 93 15.54 4.69 -1.07
CA TYR A 93 14.57 5.62 -1.68
C TYR A 93 14.04 4.99 -2.98
N GLY A 94 13.41 3.83 -2.85
CA GLY A 94 12.82 3.08 -3.96
C GLY A 94 11.32 3.29 -3.99
N GLY A 95 10.89 4.51 -4.34
CA GLY A 95 9.48 4.88 -4.43
C GLY A 95 9.30 6.38 -4.41
N LEU A 96 9.79 7.08 -5.44
CA LEU A 96 9.26 8.40 -5.76
C LEU A 96 7.76 8.21 -6.01
N GLY A 97 6.97 8.62 -5.03
CA GLY A 97 5.55 8.36 -4.91
C GLY A 97 4.76 8.84 -6.11
N VAL A 98 4.36 7.90 -6.97
CA VAL A 98 3.18 8.06 -7.80
C VAL A 98 1.94 7.54 -7.05
N PHE A 99 2.11 6.69 -6.02
CA PHE A 99 1.02 6.13 -5.20
C PHE A 99 1.30 6.25 -3.71
N GLY A 100 1.76 7.40 -3.22
CA GLY A 100 1.69 7.73 -1.78
C GLY A 100 2.35 6.76 -0.78
N GLY A 101 3.10 5.75 -1.24
CA GLY A 101 3.87 4.85 -0.39
C GLY A 101 4.92 5.70 0.30
N GLY A 102 4.73 5.94 1.59
CA GLY A 102 5.62 6.77 2.39
C GLY A 102 7.03 6.18 2.48
N ILE A 103 7.77 6.59 3.51
CA ILE A 103 9.09 6.03 3.81
C ILE A 103 9.01 4.54 4.20
N SER A 104 7.81 4.05 4.49
CA SER A 104 7.57 2.74 5.08
C SER A 104 7.20 1.69 4.04
N LYS A 105 7.83 0.52 4.21
CA LYS A 105 7.51 -0.72 3.48
C LYS A 105 6.59 -1.64 4.26
N ASP A 106 6.39 -1.33 5.54
CA ASP A 106 5.81 -2.20 6.54
C ASP A 106 4.72 -1.43 7.31
N TYR A 107 3.48 -1.78 7.05
CA TYR A 107 2.30 -1.20 7.70
C TYR A 107 1.70 -2.20 8.67
N TYR A 108 1.31 -1.71 9.84
CA TYR A 108 0.61 -2.49 10.86
C TYR A 108 -0.74 -1.85 11.13
N TYR A 109 -1.80 -2.65 11.03
CA TYR A 109 -3.18 -2.24 11.15
C TYR A 109 -3.75 -2.79 12.46
N ASP A 110 -4.44 -1.93 13.19
CA ASP A 110 -5.31 -2.30 14.30
C ASP A 110 -6.75 -1.99 13.90
N PHE A 111 -7.54 -3.03 13.65
CA PHE A 111 -8.88 -2.87 13.08
C PHE A 111 -9.87 -2.28 14.08
N LYS A 112 -9.66 -2.50 15.39
CA LYS A 112 -10.54 -2.00 16.45
C LYS A 112 -10.39 -0.49 16.64
N ASP A 113 -9.15 -0.02 16.65
CA ASP A 113 -8.84 1.39 16.92
C ASP A 113 -8.66 2.22 15.63
N HIS A 114 -8.86 1.60 14.45
CA HIS A 114 -8.59 2.19 13.13
C HIS A 114 -7.19 2.83 13.03
N ARG A 115 -6.22 2.21 13.70
CA ARG A 115 -4.86 2.72 13.81
C ARG A 115 -3.96 2.13 12.74
N LEU A 116 -3.11 2.98 12.18
CA LEU A 116 -2.07 2.60 11.23
C LEU A 116 -0.70 2.92 11.82
N THR A 117 0.16 1.93 11.97
CA THR A 117 1.55 2.17 12.34
C THR A 117 2.46 1.87 11.17
N GLN A 118 3.29 2.85 10.81
CA GLN A 118 4.28 2.75 9.74
C GLN A 118 5.63 2.42 10.36
N ALA A 119 6.27 1.35 9.89
CA ALA A 119 7.64 1.00 10.26
C ALA A 119 8.61 1.32 9.12
N PHE A 120 9.69 2.03 9.40
CA PHE A 120 10.69 2.39 8.40
C PHE A 120 12.09 2.53 9.01
N ASP A 121 13.10 2.19 8.22
CA ASP A 121 14.49 2.36 8.60
C ASP A 121 14.98 3.77 8.28
N LEU A 122 15.59 4.42 9.26
CA LEU A 122 16.31 5.67 9.08
C LEU A 122 17.66 5.59 9.81
N ASN A 123 18.76 5.61 9.06
CA ASN A 123 20.13 5.44 9.58
C ASN A 123 20.30 4.15 10.42
N ASP A 124 19.94 3.01 9.83
CA ASP A 124 20.04 1.68 10.48
C ASP A 124 19.26 1.56 11.81
N THR A 125 18.35 2.50 12.07
CA THR A 125 17.42 2.48 13.18
C THR A 125 16.02 2.30 12.63
N LEU A 126 15.33 1.25 13.08
CA LEU A 126 13.92 1.05 12.80
C LEU A 126 13.11 2.03 13.63
N PHE A 127 12.31 2.86 12.96
CA PHE A 127 11.36 3.77 13.61
C PHE A 127 9.93 3.29 13.38
N LEU A 128 9.09 3.44 14.41
CA LEU A 128 7.64 3.40 14.27
C LEU A 128 7.07 4.81 14.28
N MET A 129 6.20 5.08 13.33
CA MET A 129 5.36 6.27 13.35
C MET A 129 3.90 5.82 13.40
N GLU A 130 3.24 6.13 14.50
CA GLU A 130 1.79 5.99 14.63
C GLU A 130 1.13 7.06 13.76
N ASP A 131 0.15 6.62 12.97
CA ASP A 131 -0.64 7.42 12.06
C ASP A 131 -2.10 6.95 12.13
N THR A 132 -2.98 7.68 11.45
CA THR A 132 -4.36 7.24 11.25
C THR A 132 -4.59 6.93 9.78
N LEU A 133 -5.52 6.01 9.50
CA LEU A 133 -5.91 5.69 8.12
C LEU A 133 -6.34 6.96 7.38
N GLY A 134 -5.92 7.14 6.13
CA GLY A 134 -6.26 8.31 5.33
C GLY A 134 -5.37 9.53 5.55
N MET A 135 -4.46 9.52 6.54
CA MET A 135 -3.53 10.64 6.69
C MET A 135 -2.42 10.61 5.62
N PRO A 136 -2.17 11.72 4.92
CA PRO A 136 -1.07 11.80 3.97
C PRO A 136 0.27 11.54 4.66
N PRO A 137 1.23 10.83 4.04
CA PRO A 137 2.54 10.59 4.61
C PRO A 137 3.31 11.91 4.74
N VAL A 138 4.13 12.02 5.79
CA VAL A 138 5.03 13.17 6.02
C VAL A 138 6.00 13.42 4.84
N VAL A 139 6.23 12.42 3.98
CA VAL A 139 7.27 12.44 2.93
C VAL A 139 6.74 12.21 1.52
N GLY A 140 5.49 11.79 1.34
CA GLY A 140 4.97 11.40 0.02
C GLY A 140 4.79 12.56 -0.96
N PHE A 141 4.86 13.79 -0.47
CA PHE A 141 4.89 15.00 -1.28
C PHE A 141 6.08 15.79 -0.76
N GLY A 142 7.14 15.89 -1.58
CA GLY A 142 8.39 16.54 -1.16
C GLY A 142 8.10 17.78 -0.33
N THR A 143 8.86 17.99 0.74
CA THR A 143 8.60 18.84 1.93
C THR A 143 8.25 20.33 1.70
N LEU A 144 7.91 20.71 0.47
CA LEU A 144 7.59 22.02 -0.06
C LEU A 144 6.24 22.06 -0.81
N HIS A 145 5.53 20.94 -0.94
CA HIS A 145 4.24 20.90 -1.63
C HIS A 145 3.09 20.76 -0.63
N PRO A 146 1.97 21.51 -0.82
CA PRO A 146 0.77 21.30 -0.02
C PRO A 146 0.31 19.85 -0.18
N ALA A 147 -0.31 19.30 0.87
CA ALA A 147 -0.95 17.99 0.79
C ALA A 147 -1.92 17.98 -0.41
N PRO A 148 -1.97 16.89 -1.19
CA PRO A 148 -2.89 16.81 -2.31
C PRO A 148 -4.33 16.93 -1.83
N ALA A 149 -5.18 17.56 -2.65
CA ALA A 149 -6.61 17.40 -2.52
C ALA A 149 -7.00 16.06 -3.15
N ILE A 150 -7.72 15.20 -2.44
CA ILE A 150 -8.21 13.92 -2.97
C ILE A 150 -9.73 13.98 -3.05
N GLU A 151 -10.27 13.77 -4.25
CA GLU A 151 -11.69 13.63 -4.51
C GLU A 151 -12.02 12.18 -4.90
N TYR A 152 -13.17 11.68 -4.47
CA TYR A 152 -13.58 10.29 -4.69
C TYR A 152 -14.83 10.21 -5.55
N ILE A 153 -14.73 9.49 -6.66
CA ILE A 153 -15.85 9.19 -7.55
C ILE A 153 -16.16 7.70 -7.40
N LYS A 154 -17.26 7.38 -6.71
CA LYS A 154 -17.77 6.01 -6.64
C LYS A 154 -18.46 5.66 -7.95
N SER A 155 -18.27 4.42 -8.40
CA SER A 155 -18.93 3.87 -9.60
C SER A 155 -19.69 2.60 -9.24
N ASP A 156 -20.76 2.31 -9.99
CA ASP A 156 -21.51 1.06 -9.88
C ASP A 156 -20.79 -0.13 -10.56
N GLU A 157 -19.66 0.13 -11.22
CA GLU A 157 -18.82 -0.90 -11.81
C GLU A 157 -18.33 -1.90 -10.75
N ARG A 158 -18.42 -3.18 -11.11
CA ARG A 158 -17.97 -4.30 -10.27
C ARG A 158 -17.02 -5.20 -11.03
N ARG A 159 -16.06 -5.77 -10.31
CA ARG A 159 -15.10 -6.74 -10.82
C ARG A 159 -14.86 -7.81 -9.78
N ASP A 160 -14.78 -9.06 -10.21
CA ASP A 160 -14.39 -10.16 -9.33
C ASP A 160 -12.86 -10.22 -9.23
N ILE A 161 -12.33 -10.19 -8.01
CA ILE A 161 -10.90 -10.35 -7.72
C ILE A 161 -10.76 -11.42 -6.65
N LEU A 162 -10.05 -12.52 -6.96
CA LEU A 162 -9.88 -13.68 -6.07
C LEU A 162 -11.21 -14.26 -5.55
N GLY A 163 -12.30 -14.13 -6.32
CA GLY A 163 -13.63 -14.61 -5.96
C GLY A 163 -14.46 -13.63 -5.11
N PHE A 164 -13.94 -12.45 -4.79
CA PHE A 164 -14.67 -11.39 -4.09
C PHE A 164 -15.22 -10.36 -5.06
N LYS A 165 -16.45 -9.90 -4.82
CA LYS A 165 -17.03 -8.80 -5.60
C LYS A 165 -16.41 -7.50 -5.12
N CYS A 166 -15.68 -6.84 -6.02
CA CYS A 166 -15.04 -5.57 -5.74
C CYS A 166 -15.82 -4.41 -6.39
N HIS A 167 -15.97 -3.33 -5.63
CA HIS A 167 -16.52 -2.05 -6.06
C HIS A 167 -15.41 -1.15 -6.57
N LYS A 168 -15.71 -0.37 -7.61
CA LYS A 168 -14.79 0.62 -8.16
C LYS A 168 -14.94 1.96 -7.46
N VAL A 169 -13.82 2.57 -7.09
CA VAL A 169 -13.73 3.98 -6.74
C VAL A 169 -12.56 4.61 -7.48
N THR A 170 -12.77 5.80 -8.03
CA THR A 170 -11.71 6.60 -8.64
C THR A 170 -11.29 7.69 -7.65
N ALA A 171 -10.02 7.68 -7.24
CA ALA A 171 -9.42 8.74 -6.45
C ALA A 171 -8.71 9.74 -7.38
N MET A 172 -9.17 10.99 -7.39
CA MET A 172 -8.58 12.09 -8.13
C MET A 172 -7.70 12.90 -7.18
N THR A 173 -6.39 12.87 -7.40
CA THR A 173 -5.40 13.56 -6.58
C THR A 173 -4.94 14.82 -7.30
N THR A 174 -5.23 15.99 -6.75
CA THR A 174 -4.86 17.29 -7.32
C THR A 174 -3.72 17.92 -6.52
N VAL A 175 -2.62 18.26 -7.19
CA VAL A 175 -1.46 18.94 -6.59
C VAL A 175 -1.17 20.24 -7.34
N LYS A 176 -1.01 21.33 -6.60
CA LYS A 176 -0.52 22.60 -7.12
C LYS A 176 1.01 22.57 -7.19
N ARG A 177 1.57 22.69 -8.39
CA ARG A 177 3.02 22.78 -8.60
C ARG A 177 3.38 24.04 -9.36
N LYS A 178 4.46 24.70 -8.91
CA LYS A 178 5.06 25.81 -9.63
C LYS A 178 6.00 25.24 -10.69
N ILE A 179 5.63 25.33 -11.96
CA ILE A 179 6.43 24.89 -13.10
C ILE A 179 6.83 26.13 -13.88
N GLN A 180 8.13 26.38 -14.01
CA GLN A 180 8.68 27.56 -14.72
C GLN A 180 8.07 28.90 -14.25
N GLY A 181 7.82 29.04 -12.95
CA GLY A 181 7.27 30.27 -12.39
C GLY A 181 5.74 30.39 -12.40
N MET A 182 5.04 29.56 -13.18
CA MET A 182 3.57 29.51 -13.22
C MET A 182 3.03 28.43 -12.28
N GLU A 183 1.97 28.73 -11.56
CA GLU A 183 1.20 27.70 -10.85
C GLU A 183 0.40 26.88 -11.85
N LYS A 184 0.59 25.56 -11.80
CA LYS A 184 -0.21 24.59 -12.55
C LYS A 184 -0.83 23.61 -11.56
N GLU A 185 -2.10 23.33 -11.77
CA GLU A 185 -2.79 22.22 -11.13
C GLU A 185 -2.56 20.96 -11.97
N ILE A 186 -2.10 19.90 -11.31
CA ILE A 186 -1.92 18.59 -11.93
C ILE A 186 -2.87 17.64 -11.21
N THR A 187 -3.75 17.02 -11.98
CA THR A 187 -4.71 16.03 -11.49
C THR A 187 -4.28 14.66 -11.99
N ASP A 188 -4.09 13.74 -11.05
CA ASP A 188 -3.85 12.33 -11.33
C ASP A 188 -5.04 11.48 -10.89
N GLU A 189 -5.39 10.51 -11.71
CA GLU A 189 -6.50 9.60 -11.48
C GLU A 189 -5.96 8.21 -11.15
N VAL A 190 -6.52 7.63 -10.10
CA VAL A 190 -6.21 6.27 -9.64
C VAL A 190 -7.51 5.52 -9.45
N ILE A 191 -7.62 4.34 -10.03
CA ILE A 191 -8.75 3.44 -9.85
C ILE A 191 -8.41 2.47 -8.73
N LEU A 192 -9.32 2.30 -7.77
CA LEU A 192 -9.21 1.33 -6.70
C LEU A 192 -10.39 0.36 -6.76
N TRP A 193 -10.09 -0.90 -6.49
CA TRP A 193 -11.07 -1.98 -6.41
C TRP A 193 -11.06 -2.52 -4.98
N TYR A 194 -12.17 -2.35 -4.25
CA TYR A 194 -12.28 -2.73 -2.85
C TYR A 194 -13.49 -3.63 -2.59
N THR A 195 -13.43 -4.45 -1.55
CA THR A 195 -14.52 -5.35 -1.14
C THR A 195 -14.77 -5.27 0.36
N ASP A 196 -16.03 -5.36 0.76
CA ASP A 196 -16.45 -5.43 2.17
C ASP A 196 -16.58 -6.89 2.65
N GLU A 197 -16.45 -7.88 1.74
CA GLU A 197 -16.65 -9.31 2.03
C GLU A 197 -15.60 -9.91 2.99
N LEU A 198 -14.45 -9.25 3.15
CA LEU A 198 -13.39 -9.66 4.08
C LEU A 198 -13.63 -9.18 5.51
N GLY A 199 -14.49 -8.17 5.71
CA GLY A 199 -14.93 -7.72 7.03
C GLY A 199 -13.94 -6.85 7.80
N PHE A 200 -12.91 -6.31 7.13
CA PHE A 200 -11.98 -5.34 7.71
C PHE A 200 -11.54 -4.29 6.68
N ASP A 201 -11.10 -3.14 7.19
CA ASP A 201 -10.57 -2.04 6.39
C ASP A 201 -9.07 -2.21 6.17
N PHE A 202 -8.65 -2.23 4.91
CA PHE A 202 -7.24 -2.33 4.53
C PHE A 202 -7.02 -1.70 3.16
N SER A 203 -5.87 -1.02 3.00
CA SER A 203 -5.41 -0.61 1.68
C SER A 203 -3.90 -0.74 1.54
N PRO A 204 -3.38 -1.25 0.42
CA PRO A 204 -1.95 -1.15 0.09
C PRO A 204 -1.45 0.31 0.07
N ASN A 205 -2.37 1.26 -0.10
CA ASN A 205 -2.11 2.70 0.03
C ASN A 205 -3.24 3.37 0.83
N PRO A 206 -3.12 3.45 2.16
CA PRO A 206 -4.17 3.95 3.06
C PRO A 206 -4.45 5.44 2.91
N VAL A 207 -3.63 6.19 2.18
CA VAL A 207 -3.87 7.61 1.87
C VAL A 207 -4.97 7.76 0.82
N LEU A 208 -5.01 6.85 -0.15
CA LEU A 208 -5.95 6.94 -1.25
C LEU A 208 -7.33 6.46 -0.85
N TRP A 209 -7.44 5.40 -0.06
CA TRP A 209 -8.75 4.86 0.31
C TRP A 209 -8.64 4.03 1.58
N THR A 210 -9.66 4.12 2.41
CA THR A 210 -9.66 3.52 3.75
C THR A 210 -10.85 2.61 4.01
N ALA A 211 -11.84 2.53 3.11
CA ALA A 211 -13.05 1.76 3.33
C ALA A 211 -12.99 0.38 2.65
N GLY A 212 -13.30 -0.66 3.41
CA GLY A 212 -13.22 -2.05 2.97
C GLY A 212 -11.78 -2.49 2.70
N THR A 213 -11.64 -3.70 2.18
CA THR A 213 -10.34 -4.25 1.79
C THR A 213 -10.06 -3.96 0.32
N VAL A 214 -9.05 -3.14 0.04
CA VAL A 214 -8.59 -2.84 -1.32
C VAL A 214 -7.77 -4.01 -1.87
N LEU A 215 -8.24 -4.60 -2.97
CA LEU A 215 -7.59 -5.73 -3.64
C LEU A 215 -6.86 -5.32 -4.92
N ALA A 216 -7.16 -4.15 -5.50
CA ALA A 216 -6.35 -3.60 -6.58
C ALA A 216 -6.33 -2.07 -6.58
N ILE A 217 -5.20 -1.51 -7.04
CA ILE A 217 -4.96 -0.10 -7.30
C ILE A 217 -4.34 0.01 -8.68
N GLU A 218 -4.95 0.77 -9.57
CA GLU A 218 -4.54 0.91 -10.96
C GLU A 218 -4.36 2.40 -11.27
N GLY A 219 -3.19 2.78 -11.77
CA GLY A 219 -2.97 4.12 -12.26
C GLY A 219 -1.97 4.15 -13.41
N LYS A 220 -1.49 5.35 -13.74
CA LYS A 220 -0.63 5.54 -14.92
C LYS A 220 0.68 4.77 -14.76
N GLY A 221 0.89 3.74 -15.59
CA GLY A 221 2.10 2.91 -15.59
C GLY A 221 2.36 2.14 -14.30
N THR A 222 1.32 1.87 -13.52
CA THR A 222 1.45 1.33 -12.16
C THR A 222 0.23 0.53 -11.77
N ARG A 223 0.46 -0.59 -11.09
CA ARG A 223 -0.62 -1.47 -10.64
C ARG A 223 -0.21 -2.17 -9.37
N ILE A 224 -1.07 -2.20 -8.37
CA ILE A 224 -0.99 -3.09 -7.22
C ILE A 224 -2.20 -4.01 -7.30
N GLU A 225 -2.01 -5.31 -7.22
CA GLU A 225 -3.14 -6.25 -7.29
C GLU A 225 -2.89 -7.49 -6.43
N ALA A 226 -3.93 -7.93 -5.73
CA ALA A 226 -3.96 -9.18 -4.99
C ALA A 226 -3.89 -10.37 -5.97
N LYS A 227 -2.89 -11.23 -5.78
CA LYS A 227 -2.62 -12.40 -6.62
C LYS A 227 -3.10 -13.71 -6.02
N SER A 228 -3.13 -13.81 -4.69
CA SER A 228 -3.68 -14.99 -4.01
C SER A 228 -4.12 -14.64 -2.60
N ILE A 229 -5.09 -15.41 -2.09
CA ILE A 229 -5.49 -15.42 -0.68
C ILE A 229 -5.38 -16.84 -0.15
N ARG A 230 -4.82 -17.00 1.05
CA ARG A 230 -4.74 -18.28 1.76
C ARG A 230 -5.26 -18.08 3.17
N TYR A 231 -6.29 -18.83 3.54
CA TYR A 231 -6.75 -18.88 4.92
C TYR A 231 -5.85 -19.80 5.72
N LYS A 232 -5.30 -19.27 6.80
CA LYS A 232 -4.47 -19.98 7.77
C LYS A 232 -4.60 -19.27 9.10
N GLU A 233 -4.40 -20.00 10.19
CA GLU A 233 -4.25 -19.37 11.49
C GLU A 233 -3.01 -18.46 11.47
N VAL A 234 -3.15 -17.25 12.02
CA VAL A 234 -2.08 -16.24 12.11
C VAL A 234 -2.01 -15.75 13.54
N ASP A 235 -0.88 -15.98 14.20
CA ASP A 235 -0.66 -15.55 15.58
C ASP A 235 -0.60 -14.01 15.65
N THR A 236 -1.06 -13.45 16.77
CA THR A 236 -0.98 -12.01 17.03
C THR A 236 0.45 -11.49 17.00
N LYS A 237 1.45 -12.31 17.30
CA LYS A 237 2.88 -11.98 17.19
C LYS A 237 3.35 -11.80 15.74
N GLU A 238 2.76 -12.50 14.78
CA GLU A 238 3.13 -12.38 13.36
C GLU A 238 2.65 -11.05 12.76
N VAL A 239 1.48 -10.58 13.21
CA VAL A 239 0.86 -9.31 12.79
C VAL A 239 1.13 -8.16 13.76
N GLY A 240 1.80 -8.43 14.86
CA GLY A 240 2.11 -7.48 15.92
C GLY A 240 3.29 -6.57 15.56
N LEU A 241 3.38 -5.45 16.28
CA LEU A 241 4.54 -4.57 16.18
C LEU A 241 5.81 -5.32 16.64
N PRO A 242 6.97 -5.08 16.02
CA PRO A 242 8.23 -5.69 16.46
C PRO A 242 8.60 -5.31 17.91
N GLU A 243 9.43 -6.13 18.54
CA GLU A 243 9.99 -5.84 19.86
C GLU A 243 11.26 -4.96 19.72
N ASN A 244 11.50 -4.02 20.65
CA ASN A 244 12.65 -3.08 20.69
C ASN A 244 12.66 -1.97 19.62
N ILE A 245 11.69 -1.06 19.65
CA ILE A 245 11.57 -0.02 18.61
C ILE A 245 11.56 1.39 19.18
N THR A 246 12.09 2.33 18.39
CA THR A 246 12.00 3.76 18.68
C THR A 246 10.78 4.36 17.98
N THR A 247 9.83 4.87 18.76
CA THR A 247 8.71 5.66 18.22
C THR A 247 9.19 7.05 17.82
N ILE A 248 8.72 7.56 16.69
CA ILE A 248 8.99 8.92 16.23
C ILE A 248 7.69 9.63 15.87
N SER A 249 7.54 10.86 16.32
CA SER A 249 6.42 11.71 15.89
C SER A 249 6.62 12.26 14.48
N ARG A 250 5.53 12.67 13.82
CA ARG A 250 5.56 13.30 12.50
C ARG A 250 6.46 14.54 12.45
N GLY A 251 6.44 15.37 13.50
CA GLY A 251 7.28 16.57 13.61
C GLY A 251 8.77 16.22 13.68
N GLN A 252 9.13 15.29 14.56
CA GLN A 252 10.52 14.82 14.68
C GLN A 252 11.05 14.18 13.39
N LEU A 253 10.20 13.44 12.68
CA LEU A 253 10.55 12.86 11.39
C LEU A 253 10.82 13.96 10.35
N ARG A 254 9.95 14.97 10.27
CA ARG A 254 10.13 16.12 9.38
C ARG A 254 11.47 16.83 9.67
N ASP A 255 11.75 17.12 10.93
CA ASP A 255 12.97 17.84 11.33
C ASP A 255 14.24 17.04 11.02
N LYS A 256 14.21 15.70 11.21
CA LYS A 256 15.31 14.81 10.82
C LYS A 256 15.54 14.83 9.30
N LEU A 257 14.48 14.81 8.51
CA LEU A 257 14.57 14.83 7.05
C LEU A 257 15.04 16.18 6.52
N GLU A 258 14.55 17.28 7.08
CA GLU A 258 15.00 18.64 6.72
C GLU A 258 16.48 18.84 7.06
N SER A 259 16.90 18.40 8.25
CA SER A 259 18.30 18.43 8.67
C SER A 259 19.20 17.68 7.70
N ARG A 260 18.79 16.47 7.28
CA ARG A 260 19.52 15.69 6.27
C ARG A 260 19.55 16.39 4.91
N ARG A 261 18.42 16.97 4.49
CA ARG A 261 18.35 17.71 3.22
C ARG A 261 19.33 18.88 3.19
N LYS A 262 19.40 19.64 4.28
CA LYS A 262 20.39 20.73 4.44
C LYS A 262 21.82 20.18 4.35
N GLN A 263 22.13 19.09 5.05
CA GLN A 263 23.46 18.46 4.99
C GLN A 263 23.85 18.00 3.58
N ILE A 264 22.95 17.37 2.83
CA ILE A 264 23.19 16.94 1.44
C ILE A 264 23.38 18.16 0.51
N HIS A 265 22.64 19.24 0.73
CA HIS A 265 22.84 20.48 -0.03
C HIS A 265 24.20 21.12 0.27
N PHE A 266 24.63 21.14 1.54
CA PHE A 266 25.94 21.67 1.92
C PHE A 266 27.09 20.82 1.36
N SER A 267 27.00 19.49 1.34
CA SER A 267 28.06 18.63 0.79
C SER A 267 28.22 18.74 -0.73
N ARG A 268 27.16 19.10 -1.47
CA ARG A 268 27.24 19.37 -2.93
C ARG A 268 27.87 20.72 -3.27
N ILE A 269 27.85 21.69 -2.35
CA ILE A 269 28.47 23.01 -2.54
C ILE A 269 29.97 22.95 -2.20
N GLY A 270 30.39 22.07 -1.30
CA GLY A 270 31.79 21.94 -0.85
C GLY A 270 32.72 21.10 -1.74
N SER A 271 32.28 20.53 -2.87
CA SER A 271 33.12 19.67 -3.73
C SER A 271 33.74 20.38 -4.94
N TRP A 272 33.85 21.71 -4.90
CA TRP A 272 34.48 22.55 -5.94
C TRP A 272 35.61 23.41 -5.37
N ASN A 273 36.48 22.83 -4.55
CA ASN A 273 37.80 23.39 -4.21
C ASN A 273 38.85 22.30 -4.33
#